data_AF-A0A0C2Z0D0-F1
#
_entry.id   AF-A0A0C2Z0D0-F1
#
_cell.length_a   1.000
_cell.length_b   1.000
_cell.length_c   1.000
_cell.angle_alpha   90.00
_cell.angle_beta   90.00
_cell.angle_gamma   90.00
#
_symmetry.space_group_name_H-M   'P 1'
#
loop_
_entity.id
_entity.type
_entity.pdbx_description
1 polymer ?
#
loop_
_entity_poly.entity_id
_entity_poly.type
_entity_poly.pdbx_seq_one_letter_code
_entity_poly.pdbx_strand_id
1 'polypeptide(L)'
;VMSGLAAGTHGTHGLHMVNFTPPPAPVPFPSGPNVYVPSAWNNVQLQAPPAASGALVALLPGSLGYGSQHLQYGAQQECWVHIAHHPPPTEIISLEISAVFESGRKKRNICSNNIGSICEGLKDIDAQSTAYELASIALCTVVLCIKVYYPSFRWQENEFIICDSKWVNLMQHPSTQLYFYGDCLDTSNQKNLKAMVFKTKQFGLFIIIPEVQ
;
A
#
# COMPACT_ATOMS: atom_id res chain seq x y z
N VAL A 1 -34.14 -72.30 -44.39
CA VAL A 1 -33.96 -73.40 -43.41
C VAL A 1 -33.66 -72.76 -42.07
N MET A 2 -34.54 -73.02 -41.10
CA MET A 2 -34.46 -72.77 -39.63
C MET A 2 -34.36 -71.30 -39.18
N SER A 3 -35.36 -70.66 -38.56
CA SER A 3 -36.28 -71.03 -37.44
C SER A 3 -35.63 -71.03 -36.06
N GLY A 4 -36.24 -70.30 -35.12
CA GLY A 4 -36.07 -70.42 -33.66
C GLY A 4 -36.38 -69.10 -32.94
N LEU A 5 -37.64 -68.77 -32.65
CA LEU A 5 -38.35 -68.91 -31.34
C LEU A 5 -37.61 -68.20 -30.17
N ALA A 6 -38.10 -67.18 -29.46
CA ALA A 6 -39.39 -66.90 -28.77
C ALA A 6 -39.16 -66.80 -27.24
N ALA A 7 -40.13 -66.15 -26.57
CA ALA A 7 -40.32 -65.91 -25.13
C ALA A 7 -39.64 -64.62 -24.61
N GLY A 8 -40.34 -63.60 -24.08
CA GLY A 8 -41.73 -63.51 -23.62
C GLY A 8 -41.83 -63.87 -22.14
N THR A 9 -41.72 -62.88 -21.24
CA THR A 9 -42.30 -62.94 -19.89
C THR A 9 -42.53 -61.54 -19.33
N HIS A 10 -43.76 -61.35 -18.85
CA HIS A 10 -44.26 -60.25 -18.04
C HIS A 10 -43.45 -60.08 -16.74
N GLY A 11 -43.34 -58.83 -16.28
CA GLY A 11 -42.83 -58.48 -14.95
C GLY A 11 -43.44 -57.18 -14.46
N THR A 12 -44.49 -57.33 -13.66
CA THR A 12 -45.28 -56.34 -12.93
C THR A 12 -44.51 -55.48 -11.93
N HIS A 13 -45.00 -54.25 -11.73
CA HIS A 13 -44.99 -53.44 -10.50
C HIS A 13 -43.64 -52.99 -9.92
N GLY A 14 -43.46 -51.67 -9.89
CA GLY A 14 -42.47 -51.02 -9.03
C GLY A 14 -42.51 -49.51 -9.19
N LEU A 15 -43.52 -48.88 -8.57
CA LEU A 15 -43.49 -47.43 -8.32
C LEU A 15 -42.20 -47.10 -7.56
N HIS A 16 -41.26 -46.46 -8.24
CA HIS A 16 -40.02 -45.98 -7.64
C HIS A 16 -40.37 -44.76 -6.78
N MET A 17 -40.76 -45.00 -5.52
CA MET A 17 -40.83 -43.93 -4.54
C MET A 17 -39.42 -43.41 -4.31
N VAL A 18 -39.17 -42.18 -4.76
CA VAL A 18 -38.03 -41.37 -4.33
C VAL A 18 -38.10 -41.24 -2.82
N ASN A 19 -37.17 -41.91 -2.14
CA ASN A 19 -37.01 -41.84 -0.69
C ASN A 19 -36.38 -40.48 -0.35
N PHE A 20 -37.20 -39.49 0.00
CA PHE A 20 -36.72 -38.24 0.57
C PHE A 20 -36.32 -38.49 2.01
N THR A 21 -35.04 -38.80 2.24
CA THR A 21 -34.47 -38.76 3.58
C THR A 21 -34.43 -37.29 4.03
N PRO A 22 -35.08 -36.89 5.13
CA PRO A 22 -34.94 -35.53 5.64
C PRO A 22 -33.48 -35.30 6.09
N PRO A 23 -32.94 -34.08 5.90
CA PRO A 23 -31.60 -33.77 6.36
C PRO A 23 -31.53 -33.88 7.90
N PRO A 24 -30.40 -34.32 8.47
CA PRO A 24 -30.24 -34.38 9.92
C PRO A 24 -30.38 -32.98 10.53
N ALA A 25 -30.99 -32.92 11.72
CA ALA A 25 -31.17 -31.68 12.46
C ALA A 25 -29.80 -30.99 12.71
N PRO A 26 -29.73 -29.65 12.65
CA PRO A 26 -28.48 -28.92 12.87
C PRO A 26 -27.94 -29.20 14.27
N VAL A 27 -26.69 -29.66 14.31
CA VAL A 27 -25.95 -29.89 15.55
C VAL A 27 -25.73 -28.52 16.23
N PRO A 28 -26.03 -28.35 17.53
CA PRO A 28 -25.68 -27.13 18.24
C PRO A 28 -24.17 -26.92 18.16
N PHE A 29 -23.75 -25.78 17.62
CA PHE A 29 -22.34 -25.41 17.55
C PHE A 29 -21.73 -25.45 18.96
N PRO A 30 -20.52 -26.01 19.14
CA PRO A 30 -19.81 -25.84 20.39
C PRO A 30 -19.61 -24.34 20.61
N SER A 31 -20.06 -23.86 21.76
CA SER A 31 -19.88 -22.49 22.23
C SER A 31 -18.46 -22.02 21.87
N GLY A 32 -18.38 -20.90 21.15
CA GLY A 32 -17.10 -20.31 20.74
C GLY A 32 -16.18 -20.04 21.93
N PRO A 33 -14.88 -19.77 21.67
CA PRO A 33 -13.91 -19.51 22.72
C PRO A 33 -14.44 -18.44 23.68
N ASN A 34 -14.38 -18.74 24.98
CA ASN A 34 -14.85 -17.86 26.04
C ASN A 34 -14.00 -16.57 25.99
N VAL A 35 -14.55 -15.54 25.34
CA VAL A 35 -13.90 -14.23 25.24
C VAL A 35 -14.00 -13.59 26.62
N TYR A 36 -12.88 -13.55 27.33
CA TYR A 36 -12.77 -12.78 28.55
C TYR A 36 -12.86 -11.30 28.20
N VAL A 37 -14.04 -10.72 28.41
CA VAL A 37 -14.28 -9.28 28.30
C VAL A 37 -13.79 -8.65 29.62
N PRO A 38 -12.77 -7.77 29.59
CA PRO A 38 -12.31 -7.09 30.79
C PRO A 38 -13.47 -6.34 31.46
N SER A 39 -13.60 -6.47 32.78
CA SER A 39 -14.68 -5.88 33.59
C SER A 39 -14.79 -4.35 33.45
N ALA A 40 -13.77 -3.69 32.91
CA ALA A 40 -13.81 -2.27 32.53
C ALA A 40 -14.93 -1.93 31.54
N TRP A 41 -15.39 -2.88 30.70
CA TRP A 41 -16.43 -2.65 29.70
C TRP A 41 -17.87 -2.76 30.24
N ASN A 42 -18.06 -3.31 31.45
CA ASN A 42 -19.38 -3.48 32.07
C ASN A 42 -19.87 -2.27 32.89
N ASN A 43 -19.10 -1.18 32.96
CA ASN A 43 -19.47 0.03 33.72
C ASN A 43 -20.38 0.99 32.94
N VAL A 44 -21.25 0.48 32.07
CA VAL A 44 -22.43 1.23 31.59
C VAL A 44 -23.65 0.67 32.32
N GLN A 45 -23.59 0.65 33.65
CA GLN A 45 -24.80 0.51 34.45
C GLN A 45 -25.59 1.80 34.28
N LEU A 46 -26.70 1.71 33.54
CA LEU A 46 -27.73 2.73 33.49
C LEU A 46 -28.11 3.12 34.93
N GLN A 47 -27.64 4.29 35.35
CA GLN A 47 -28.19 4.96 36.51
C GLN A 47 -29.54 5.53 36.07
N ALA A 48 -30.63 4.86 36.46
CA ALA A 48 -31.98 5.38 36.26
C ALA A 48 -32.10 6.76 36.93
N PRO A 49 -32.55 7.81 36.22
CA PRO A 49 -32.75 9.11 36.84
C PRO A 49 -33.97 9.06 37.77
N PRO A 50 -33.94 9.70 38.96
CA PRO A 50 -35.15 9.93 39.72
C PRO A 50 -36.07 10.85 38.92
N ALA A 51 -37.35 10.50 38.87
CA ALA A 51 -38.36 11.26 38.16
C ALA A 51 -38.60 12.65 38.80
N ALA A 52 -38.85 13.62 37.91
CA ALA A 52 -39.33 14.99 38.13
C ALA A 52 -38.28 15.99 38.66
N SER A 53 -38.14 17.22 38.16
CA SER A 53 -39.06 18.07 37.41
C SER A 53 -38.27 19.20 36.72
N GLY A 54 -38.65 19.56 35.49
CA GLY A 54 -38.45 20.88 34.87
C GLY A 54 -37.06 21.54 34.93
N ALA A 55 -36.17 21.22 33.98
CA ALA A 55 -35.24 22.19 33.39
C ALA A 55 -34.68 21.60 32.09
N LEU A 56 -34.95 22.24 30.95
CA LEU A 56 -34.24 21.99 29.70
C LEU A 56 -32.80 22.49 29.88
N VAL A 57 -31.95 21.68 30.49
CA VAL A 57 -30.51 21.90 30.44
C VAL A 57 -30.08 21.35 29.08
N ALA A 58 -29.89 22.26 28.12
CA ALA A 58 -29.24 21.94 26.86
C ALA A 58 -27.87 21.33 27.18
N LEU A 59 -27.71 20.02 26.99
CA LEU A 59 -26.42 19.36 27.07
C LEU A 59 -25.51 20.01 26.02
N LEU A 60 -24.37 20.53 26.46
CA LEU A 60 -23.33 21.01 25.55
C LEU A 60 -22.92 19.88 24.59
N PRO A 61 -22.67 20.18 23.30
CA PRO A 61 -22.07 19.22 22.38
C PRO A 61 -20.73 18.75 22.96
N GLY A 62 -20.67 17.49 23.40
CA GLY A 62 -19.50 16.92 24.09
C GLY A 62 -19.79 16.03 25.30
N SER A 63 -21.06 15.87 25.71
CA SER A 63 -21.44 15.03 26.86
C SER A 63 -21.66 13.53 26.52
N LEU A 64 -21.11 13.03 25.41
CA LEU A 64 -20.92 11.59 25.19
C LEU A 64 -19.41 11.36 25.34
N GLY A 65 -19.00 10.37 26.13
CA GLY A 65 -17.61 10.06 26.50
C GLY A 65 -16.64 9.71 25.35
N TYR A 66 -16.88 10.21 24.15
CA TYR A 66 -15.99 10.21 23.01
C TYR A 66 -14.96 11.32 23.18
N GLY A 67 -13.85 11.00 23.83
CA GLY A 67 -12.69 11.89 23.89
C GLY A 67 -12.12 12.18 22.49
N SER A 68 -11.23 13.16 22.42
CA SER A 68 -10.49 13.58 21.22
C SER A 68 -9.77 12.45 20.46
N GLN A 69 -9.62 11.27 21.08
CA GLN A 69 -9.06 10.06 20.48
C GLN A 69 -9.94 9.44 19.38
N HIS A 70 -11.26 9.68 19.38
CA HIS A 70 -12.15 9.11 18.36
C HIS A 70 -11.94 9.73 16.96
N LEU A 71 -11.47 10.97 16.88
CA LEU A 71 -11.09 11.60 15.62
C LEU A 71 -9.84 10.95 15.00
N GLN A 72 -8.96 10.36 15.83
CA GLN A 72 -7.75 9.68 15.38
C GLN A 72 -8.02 8.24 14.93
N TYR A 73 -9.15 7.65 15.32
CA TYR A 73 -9.49 6.27 14.98
C TYR A 73 -9.65 6.05 13.48
N GLY A 74 -10.25 7.01 12.76
CA GLY A 74 -10.37 6.94 11.30
C GLY A 74 -9.00 6.89 10.60
N ALA A 75 -8.09 7.79 10.98
CA ALA A 75 -6.72 7.81 10.45
C ALA A 75 -5.94 6.54 10.82
N GLN A 76 -6.16 5.99 12.02
CA GLN A 76 -5.53 4.75 12.44
C GLN A 76 -6.07 3.54 11.69
N GLN A 77 -7.38 3.50 11.42
CA GLN A 77 -8.01 2.47 10.60
C GLN A 77 -7.49 2.53 9.16
N GLU A 78 -7.39 3.72 8.57
CA GLU A 78 -6.79 3.91 7.23
C GLU A 78 -5.33 3.44 7.19
N CYS A 79 -4.55 3.76 8.23
CA CYS A 79 -3.18 3.28 8.37
C CYS A 79 -3.11 1.74 8.42
N TRP A 80 -3.97 1.09 9.20
CA TRP A 80 -4.02 -0.38 9.27
C TRP A 80 -4.50 -1.03 7.98
N VAL A 81 -5.49 -0.46 7.32
CA VAL A 81 -5.95 -0.90 5.99
C VAL A 81 -4.81 -0.78 5.00
N HIS A 82 -4.08 0.33 5.01
CA HIS A 82 -2.93 0.54 4.15
C HIS A 82 -1.83 -0.51 4.40
N ILE A 83 -1.45 -0.75 5.65
CA ILE A 83 -0.44 -1.77 6.02
C ILE A 83 -0.90 -3.18 5.66
N ALA A 84 -2.19 -3.50 5.84
CA ALA A 84 -2.74 -4.82 5.54
C ALA A 84 -2.77 -5.12 4.04
N HIS A 85 -2.96 -4.09 3.20
CA HIS A 85 -3.03 -4.24 1.75
C HIS A 85 -1.69 -4.00 1.04
N HIS A 86 -0.72 -3.38 1.71
CA HIS A 86 0.63 -3.14 1.18
C HIS A 86 1.64 -3.83 2.10
N PRO A 87 1.77 -5.18 2.01
CA PRO A 87 2.81 -5.88 2.75
C PRO A 87 4.18 -5.25 2.43
N PRO A 88 5.12 -5.22 3.39
CA PRO A 88 6.42 -4.59 3.18
C PRO A 88 7.07 -5.13 1.90
N PRO A 89 7.65 -4.26 1.06
CA PRO A 89 8.24 -4.68 -0.19
C PRO A 89 9.26 -5.81 0.06
N THR A 90 9.07 -6.94 -0.60
CA THR A 90 10.01 -8.07 -0.47
C THR A 90 11.36 -7.74 -1.09
N GLU A 91 11.35 -6.82 -2.07
CA GLU A 91 12.50 -6.41 -2.85
C GLU A 91 12.65 -4.89 -2.72
N ILE A 92 13.73 -4.47 -2.08
CA ILE A 92 13.99 -3.07 -1.76
C ILE A 92 15.23 -2.55 -2.47
N ILE A 93 15.23 -1.25 -2.74
CA ILE A 93 16.34 -0.45 -3.27
C ILE A 93 16.60 0.77 -2.36
N SER A 94 17.76 1.39 -2.56
CA SER A 94 18.09 2.66 -1.93
C SER A 94 18.21 3.75 -2.99
N LEU A 95 17.80 4.97 -2.68
CA LEU A 95 17.92 6.14 -3.56
C LEU A 95 18.83 7.20 -2.92
N GLU A 96 19.82 7.67 -3.66
CA GLU A 96 20.58 8.87 -3.32
C GLU A 96 20.00 10.04 -4.11
N ILE A 97 19.47 11.06 -3.42
CA ILE A 97 18.80 12.20 -4.07
C ILE A 97 19.68 13.44 -3.93
N SER A 98 20.07 14.01 -5.06
CA SER A 98 20.88 15.23 -5.14
C SER A 98 20.15 16.32 -5.91
N ALA A 99 20.27 17.57 -5.46
CA ALA A 99 19.76 18.73 -6.19
C ALA A 99 20.89 19.49 -6.91
N VAL A 100 20.65 19.82 -8.17
CA VAL A 100 21.60 20.49 -9.05
C VAL A 100 20.92 21.68 -9.70
N PHE A 101 21.57 22.85 -9.70
CA PHE A 101 21.06 23.98 -10.46
C PHE A 101 21.33 23.78 -11.95
N GLU A 102 20.36 24.14 -12.79
CA GLU A 102 20.54 24.26 -14.23
C GLU A 102 21.55 25.38 -14.51
N SER A 103 22.84 25.06 -14.62
CA SER A 103 23.85 26.09 -14.85
C SER A 103 23.74 26.61 -16.29
N GLY A 104 23.14 27.78 -16.48
CA GLY A 104 23.15 28.49 -17.75
C GLY A 104 24.58 28.82 -18.19
N ARG A 105 24.83 28.61 -19.49
CA ARG A 105 26.06 28.90 -20.24
C ARG A 105 27.17 27.85 -20.16
N LYS A 106 27.16 26.97 -21.16
CA LYS A 106 28.26 26.74 -22.14
C LYS A 106 29.68 27.17 -21.71
N LYS A 107 30.18 26.73 -20.56
CA LYS A 107 31.61 26.63 -20.29
C LYS A 107 31.93 25.16 -20.16
N ARG A 108 32.64 24.67 -21.17
CA ARG A 108 33.34 23.39 -21.08
C ARG A 108 34.13 23.42 -19.77
N ASN A 109 33.92 22.38 -18.99
CA ASN A 109 34.65 22.01 -17.79
C ASN A 109 34.00 22.52 -16.50
N ILE A 110 33.55 21.53 -15.73
CA ILE A 110 33.26 21.54 -14.29
C ILE A 110 31.77 21.75 -13.95
N CYS A 111 31.10 20.61 -13.86
CA CYS A 111 29.97 20.33 -12.98
C CYS A 111 30.31 20.79 -11.54
N SER A 112 29.86 21.99 -11.10
CA SER A 112 30.15 22.43 -9.72
C SER A 112 29.16 23.39 -9.06
N ASN A 113 27.92 23.51 -9.52
CA ASN A 113 26.87 24.16 -8.71
C ASN A 113 25.89 23.10 -8.18
N ASN A 114 26.44 22.01 -7.64
CA ASN A 114 25.63 21.06 -6.88
C ASN A 114 25.30 21.73 -5.56
N ILE A 115 24.03 21.76 -5.16
CA ILE A 115 23.64 22.14 -3.79
C ILE A 115 24.14 21.08 -2.77
N GLY A 116 24.77 20.00 -3.27
CA GLY A 116 25.16 18.84 -2.51
C GLY A 116 24.00 17.85 -2.41
N SER A 117 24.25 16.70 -1.80
CA SER A 117 23.18 15.80 -1.35
C SER A 117 22.42 16.53 -0.24
N ILE A 118 21.37 17.25 -0.61
CA ILE A 118 20.51 17.97 0.34
C ILE A 118 19.61 17.04 1.16
N CYS A 119 19.45 15.81 0.68
CA CYS A 119 18.68 14.76 1.33
C CYS A 119 19.63 13.65 1.75
N GLU A 120 19.40 13.08 2.92
CA GLU A 120 19.97 11.78 3.26
C GLU A 120 19.42 10.74 2.27
N GLY A 121 20.24 9.77 1.86
CA GLY A 121 19.79 8.71 0.96
C GLY A 121 18.60 7.97 1.55
N LEU A 122 17.53 7.81 0.75
CA LEU A 122 16.36 7.03 1.11
C LEU A 122 16.68 5.55 0.99
N LYS A 123 16.24 4.77 1.97
CA LYS A 123 16.35 3.31 1.97
C LYS A 123 14.96 2.70 1.90
N ASP A 124 14.92 1.40 1.67
CA ASP A 124 13.70 0.59 1.76
C ASP A 124 12.61 1.05 0.77
N ILE A 125 13.04 1.58 -0.38
CA ILE A 125 12.13 1.93 -1.48
C ILE A 125 11.76 0.66 -2.22
N ASP A 126 10.50 0.51 -2.59
CA ASP A 126 10.02 -0.64 -3.34
C ASP A 126 10.72 -0.71 -4.71
N ALA A 127 11.40 -1.83 -4.99
CA ALA A 127 12.06 -2.09 -6.26
C ALA A 127 11.08 -2.16 -7.45
N GLN A 128 9.80 -2.41 -7.17
CA GLN A 128 8.71 -2.43 -8.15
C GLN A 128 8.17 -1.02 -8.47
N SER A 129 8.75 0.03 -7.89
CA SER A 129 8.35 1.40 -8.21
C SER A 129 8.55 1.73 -9.69
N THR A 130 7.56 2.39 -10.26
CA THR A 130 7.60 2.99 -11.60
C THR A 130 8.45 4.26 -11.62
N ALA A 131 8.80 4.74 -12.81
CA ALA A 131 9.55 6.00 -12.97
C ALA A 131 8.81 7.19 -12.32
N TYR A 132 7.48 7.24 -12.47
CA TYR A 132 6.65 8.30 -11.92
C TYR A 132 6.59 8.25 -10.39
N GLU A 133 6.47 7.07 -9.79
CA GLU A 133 6.49 6.91 -8.33
C GLU A 133 7.84 7.33 -7.75
N LEU A 134 8.95 6.89 -8.36
CA LEU A 134 10.30 7.29 -7.95
C LEU A 134 10.50 8.80 -8.05
N ALA A 135 10.01 9.42 -9.13
CA ALA A 135 10.07 10.87 -9.30
C ALA A 135 9.22 11.61 -8.26
N SER A 136 8.04 11.10 -7.95
CA SER A 136 7.15 11.65 -6.92
C SER A 136 7.79 11.58 -5.54
N ILE A 137 8.38 10.44 -5.18
CA ILE A 137 9.13 10.27 -3.93
C ILE A 137 10.26 11.31 -3.87
N ALA A 138 11.09 11.38 -4.91
CA ALA A 138 12.23 12.30 -4.94
C ALA A 138 11.79 13.77 -4.82
N LEU A 139 10.74 14.15 -5.56
CA LEU A 139 10.19 15.50 -5.52
C LEU A 139 9.64 15.84 -4.13
N CYS A 140 8.83 14.96 -3.53
CA CYS A 140 8.32 15.17 -2.18
C CYS A 140 9.45 15.34 -1.16
N THR A 141 10.48 14.50 -1.22
CA THR A 141 11.63 14.58 -0.30
C THR A 141 12.38 15.91 -0.48
N VAL A 142 12.69 16.31 -1.71
CA VAL A 142 13.44 17.54 -1.97
C VAL A 142 12.64 18.79 -1.65
N VAL A 143 11.35 18.84 -1.98
CA VAL A 143 10.51 19.98 -1.64
C VAL A 143 10.48 20.22 -0.13
N LEU A 144 10.38 19.15 0.66
CA LEU A 144 10.47 19.24 2.11
C LEU A 144 11.83 19.78 2.57
N CYS A 145 12.93 19.21 2.07
CA CYS A 145 14.27 19.64 2.45
C CYS A 145 14.57 21.09 2.05
N ILE A 146 14.21 21.50 0.84
CA ILE A 146 14.48 22.84 0.32
C ILE A 146 13.64 23.90 1.01
N LYS A 147 12.36 23.63 1.30
CA LYS A 147 11.52 24.55 2.08
C LYS A 147 12.05 24.77 3.49
N VAL A 148 12.66 23.74 4.09
CA VAL A 148 13.35 23.87 5.38
C VAL A 148 14.64 24.66 5.24
N TYR A 149 15.42 24.43 4.17
CA TYR A 149 16.69 25.11 3.92
C TYR A 149 16.51 26.61 3.66
N TYR A 150 15.51 26.99 2.86
CA TYR A 150 15.24 28.38 2.53
C TYR A 150 13.72 28.65 2.43
N PRO A 151 13.05 28.91 3.57
CA PRO A 151 11.59 29.01 3.65
C PRO A 151 11.02 30.29 3.02
N SER A 152 11.85 31.32 2.84
CA SER A 152 11.42 32.62 2.29
C SER A 152 11.38 32.67 0.77
N PHE A 153 11.99 31.72 0.07
CA PHE A 153 11.99 31.67 -1.39
C PHE A 153 10.76 30.94 -1.90
N ARG A 154 10.22 31.43 -3.02
CA ARG A 154 9.04 30.85 -3.68
C ARG A 154 9.49 29.87 -4.76
N TRP A 155 9.83 28.66 -4.32
CA TRP A 155 10.21 27.57 -5.22
C TRP A 155 9.09 27.22 -6.19
N GLN A 156 9.40 27.10 -7.49
CA GLN A 156 8.47 26.61 -8.51
C GLN A 156 8.68 25.09 -8.67
N GLU A 157 8.03 24.32 -7.81
CA GLU A 157 8.21 22.86 -7.71
C GLU A 157 7.80 22.11 -8.99
N ASN A 158 6.85 22.68 -9.73
CA ASN A 158 6.35 22.18 -11.02
C ASN A 158 7.37 22.30 -12.16
N GLU A 159 8.40 23.11 -11.99
CA GLU A 159 9.47 23.26 -12.98
C GLU A 159 10.68 22.36 -12.69
N PHE A 160 10.71 21.71 -11.53
CA PHE A 160 11.79 20.79 -11.19
C PHE A 160 11.77 19.58 -12.13
N ILE A 161 12.94 19.22 -12.63
CA ILE A 161 13.10 18.06 -13.52
C ILE A 161 13.82 16.96 -12.74
N ILE A 162 13.19 15.79 -12.65
CA ILE A 162 13.78 14.63 -11.95
C ILE A 162 14.41 13.70 -12.98
N CYS A 163 15.71 13.49 -12.84
CA CYS A 163 16.51 12.62 -13.70
C CYS A 163 17.16 11.48 -12.92
N ASP A 164 17.48 10.37 -13.59
CA ASP A 164 18.38 9.36 -13.03
C ASP A 164 19.86 9.67 -13.33
N SER A 165 20.75 8.78 -12.90
CA SER A 165 22.18 8.80 -13.23
C SER A 165 22.52 8.77 -14.72
N LYS A 166 21.58 8.38 -15.59
CA LYS A 166 21.72 8.39 -17.05
C LYS A 166 21.12 9.67 -17.66
N TRP A 167 20.72 10.64 -16.84
CA TRP A 167 20.06 11.90 -17.23
C TRP A 167 18.73 11.70 -17.96
N VAL A 168 18.05 10.58 -17.70
CA VAL A 168 16.71 10.32 -18.24
C VAL A 168 15.69 11.03 -17.35
N ASN A 169 14.81 11.83 -17.94
CA ASN A 169 13.72 12.49 -17.21
C ASN A 169 12.64 11.47 -16.83
N LEU A 170 12.50 11.20 -15.53
CA LEU A 170 11.54 10.22 -15.01
C LEU A 170 10.09 10.68 -15.15
N MET A 171 9.82 11.98 -15.08
CA MET A 171 8.46 12.54 -15.19
C MET A 171 7.90 12.44 -16.62
N GLN A 172 8.77 12.36 -17.62
CA GLN A 172 8.41 12.20 -19.03
C GLN A 172 8.56 10.75 -19.51
N HIS A 173 8.93 9.83 -18.61
CA HIS A 173 9.16 8.44 -18.97
C HIS A 173 7.82 7.76 -19.28
N PRO A 174 7.58 7.28 -20.52
CA PRO A 174 6.26 6.81 -20.94
C PRO A 174 5.90 5.42 -20.43
N SER A 175 6.81 4.74 -19.72
CA SER A 175 6.65 3.34 -19.34
C SER A 175 6.05 3.19 -17.94
N THR A 176 5.01 2.36 -17.85
CA THR A 176 4.48 1.80 -16.59
C THR A 176 5.35 0.67 -16.05
N GLN A 177 6.49 0.38 -16.69
CA GLN A 177 7.42 -0.65 -16.27
C GLN A 177 8.17 -0.23 -14.99
N LEU A 178 8.47 -1.24 -14.18
CA LEU A 178 9.32 -1.13 -12.99
C LEU A 178 10.70 -0.60 -13.42
N TYR A 179 11.08 0.56 -12.90
CA TYR A 179 12.15 1.36 -13.51
C TYR A 179 13.54 0.76 -13.26
N PHE A 180 13.85 0.44 -12.00
CA PHE A 180 15.16 -0.11 -11.60
C PHE A 180 15.15 -1.63 -11.38
N TYR A 181 13.99 -2.27 -11.44
CA TYR A 181 13.84 -3.70 -11.12
C TYR A 181 14.77 -4.60 -11.93
N GLY A 182 14.82 -4.39 -13.25
CA GLY A 182 15.67 -5.18 -14.14
C GLY A 182 17.16 -5.01 -13.84
N ASP A 183 17.57 -3.82 -13.39
CA ASP A 183 18.94 -3.53 -12.99
C ASP A 183 19.32 -4.24 -11.67
N CYS A 184 18.34 -4.66 -10.87
CA CYS A 184 18.53 -5.44 -9.65
C CYS A 184 18.60 -6.96 -9.87
N LEU A 185 18.26 -7.46 -11.06
CA LEU A 185 18.31 -8.89 -11.37
C LEU A 185 19.70 -9.29 -11.85
N ASP A 186 20.46 -9.98 -11.01
CA ASP A 186 21.74 -10.56 -11.42
C ASP A 186 21.53 -12.01 -11.89
N THR A 187 22.12 -12.36 -13.04
CA THR A 187 22.16 -13.75 -13.50
C THR A 187 23.30 -14.48 -12.80
N SER A 188 22.95 -15.32 -11.81
CA SER A 188 23.92 -16.17 -11.15
C SER A 188 24.23 -17.39 -12.03
N ASN A 189 25.47 -17.51 -12.49
CA ASN A 189 25.99 -18.71 -13.16
C ASN A 189 26.56 -19.67 -12.11
N GLN A 190 25.69 -20.28 -11.29
CA GLN A 190 26.09 -21.45 -10.51
C GLN A 190 25.81 -22.70 -11.33
N LYS A 191 26.89 -23.41 -11.70
CA LYS A 191 26.95 -24.76 -12.30
C LYS A 191 25.60 -25.27 -12.85
N ASN A 192 25.29 -24.89 -14.08
CA ASN A 192 24.19 -25.40 -14.91
C ASN A 192 22.75 -25.03 -14.53
N LEU A 193 22.52 -24.13 -13.57
CA LEU A 193 21.20 -23.55 -13.33
C LEU A 193 21.28 -22.03 -13.43
N LYS A 194 20.60 -21.47 -14.44
CA LYS A 194 20.46 -20.03 -14.61
C LYS A 194 19.37 -19.53 -13.67
N ALA A 195 19.74 -19.25 -12.42
CA ALA A 195 18.83 -18.62 -11.47
C ALA A 195 19.00 -17.09 -11.53
N MET A 196 17.89 -16.37 -11.64
CA MET A 196 17.87 -14.93 -11.40
C MET A 196 17.77 -14.70 -9.90
N VAL A 197 18.65 -13.87 -9.37
CA VAL A 197 18.66 -13.49 -7.96
C VAL A 197 18.51 -11.98 -7.89
N PHE A 198 17.54 -11.51 -7.10
CA PHE A 198 17.40 -10.09 -6.81
C PHE A 198 18.52 -9.63 -5.88
N LYS A 199 19.15 -8.51 -6.23
CA LYS A 199 20.15 -7.85 -5.41
C LYS A 199 19.76 -6.40 -5.21
N THR A 200 19.57 -6.02 -3.95
CA THR A 200 19.39 -4.62 -3.54
C THR A 200 20.58 -3.79 -4.00
N LYS A 201 20.27 -2.67 -4.67
CA LYS A 201 21.24 -1.71 -5.20
C LYS A 201 20.84 -0.29 -4.77
N GLN A 202 21.82 0.61 -4.81
CA GLN A 202 21.60 2.03 -4.61
C GLN A 202 21.60 2.72 -5.97
N PHE A 203 20.63 3.60 -6.20
CA PHE A 203 20.49 4.38 -7.43
C PHE A 203 20.53 5.88 -7.12
N GLY A 204 21.10 6.66 -8.04
CA GLY A 204 21.14 8.12 -7.94
C GLY A 204 19.99 8.78 -8.72
N LEU A 205 19.27 9.68 -8.06
CA LEU A 205 18.32 10.59 -8.68
C LEU A 205 18.80 12.04 -8.52
N PHE A 206 18.68 12.80 -9.60
CA PHE A 206 19.11 14.18 -9.71
C PHE A 206 17.91 15.07 -9.95
N ILE A 207 17.74 16.10 -9.13
CA ILE A 207 16.69 17.09 -9.29
C ILE A 207 17.32 18.36 -9.83
N ILE A 208 16.93 18.70 -11.06
CA ILE A 208 17.39 19.89 -11.75
C ILE A 208 16.45 21.02 -11.37
N ILE A 209 17.02 22.03 -10.72
CA ILE A 209 16.34 23.27 -10.35
C ILE A 209 16.65 24.29 -11.44
N PRO A 210 15.66 24.80 -12.16
CA PRO A 210 15.86 25.85 -13.16
C PRO A 210 16.55 27.08 -12.57
N GLU A 211 17.43 27.72 -13.36
CA GLU A 211 18.13 28.94 -12.92
C GLU A 211 17.18 30.12 -12.72
N VAL A 212 16.04 30.10 -13.43
CA VAL A 212 15.08 31.21 -13.48
C VAL A 212 13.91 30.89 -12.56
N GLN A 213 14.13 30.97 -11.24
CA GLN A 213 13.08 30.93 -10.21
C GLN A 213 13.11 32.15 -9.30
#